data_AF-A0A0D7AGU8-F1
#
_entry.id   AF-A0A0D7AGU8-F1
#
_cell.length_a   1.000
_cell.length_b   1.000
_cell.length_c   1.000
_cell.angle_alpha   90.00
_cell.angle_beta   90.00
_cell.angle_gamma   90.00
#
_symmetry.space_group_name_H-M   'P 1'
#
loop_
_entity.id
_entity.type
_entity.pdbx_description
1 polymer ?
#
loop_
_entity_poly.entity_id
_entity_poly.type
_entity_poly.pdbx_seq_one_letter_code
_entity_poly.pdbx_strand_id
1 'polypeptide(L)'
;CDLFPDGVSYDLTPLAGEHKVSRERDTPPSTMVDELRFDICDTLGTQSGVDESDQCPSGARACLTKVNKKANQDDRIVAVIPVAQTSVLKPSYSSLSSSRGLNLILHGATYPSSGGTEQSLSIALTCSTETHDPTFVSYDGSEMRVDWSVPAACATQDDDTPSDDEAPPAKTKVGNGLGVFFLLLVIAVVLYFTGGAYYNYSTYGARGADLIPHRDFWREVPYMFQDLISHLCSSARPRHSSSRGGYIAV
;
A
#
# COMPACT_ATOMS: atom_id res chain seq x y z
N CYS A 1 9.13 18.68 7.76
CA CYS A 1 9.06 18.11 6.40
C CYS A 1 7.80 17.27 6.39
N ASP A 2 6.68 17.97 6.50
CA ASP A 2 5.49 17.44 7.17
C ASP A 2 4.36 17.41 6.16
N LEU A 3 3.75 16.25 6.01
CA LEU A 3 2.71 16.01 5.03
C LEU A 3 1.40 15.77 5.78
N PHE A 4 0.31 16.34 5.27
CA PHE A 4 -1.04 16.17 5.81
C PHE A 4 -2.01 15.57 4.78
N PRO A 5 -1.71 14.40 4.20
CA PRO A 5 -2.61 13.70 3.29
C PRO A 5 -3.87 13.20 4.01
N ASP A 6 -5.05 13.48 3.45
CA ASP A 6 -6.33 12.88 3.86
C ASP A 6 -6.62 12.94 5.39
N GLY A 7 -6.15 14.00 6.06
CA GLY A 7 -6.35 14.21 7.50
C GLY A 7 -5.41 13.43 8.42
N VAL A 8 -4.34 12.84 7.87
CA VAL A 8 -3.30 12.14 8.62
C VAL A 8 -1.99 12.92 8.54
N SER A 9 -1.34 13.13 9.69
CA SER A 9 -0.03 13.79 9.75
C SER A 9 1.10 12.78 9.57
N TYR A 10 2.06 13.11 8.71
CA TYR A 10 3.30 12.37 8.51
C TYR A 10 4.49 13.33 8.69
N ASP A 11 5.34 13.03 9.66
CA ASP A 11 6.64 13.68 9.81
C ASP A 11 7.71 12.88 9.06
N LEU A 12 8.15 13.39 7.91
CA LEU A 12 9.22 12.79 7.11
C LEU A 12 10.59 13.41 7.42
N THR A 13 10.69 14.27 8.44
CA THR A 13 11.97 14.88 8.87
C THR A 13 13.04 13.83 9.21
N PRO A 14 12.73 12.65 9.79
CA PRO A 14 13.73 11.59 9.98
C PRO A 14 14.32 11.03 8.68
N LEU A 15 13.65 11.24 7.54
CA LEU A 15 14.08 10.81 6.22
C LEU A 15 14.86 11.91 5.46
N ALA A 16 15.05 13.09 6.07
CA ALA A 16 15.78 14.18 5.45
C ALA A 16 17.24 13.79 5.15
N GLY A 17 17.82 14.44 4.15
CA GLY A 17 19.16 14.16 3.67
C GLY A 17 19.18 13.42 2.35
N GLU A 18 20.36 13.40 1.74
CA GLU A 18 20.56 12.78 0.45
C GLU A 18 20.66 11.26 0.55
N HIS A 19 19.78 10.58 -0.18
CA HIS A 19 19.74 9.14 -0.33
C HIS A 19 20.17 8.74 -1.74
N LYS A 20 20.73 7.53 -1.86
CA LYS A 20 21.20 6.99 -3.14
C LYS A 20 20.70 5.58 -3.34
N VAL A 21 20.17 5.31 -4.52
CA VAL A 21 19.84 3.95 -4.96
C VAL A 21 20.38 3.74 -6.36
N SER A 22 20.85 2.54 -6.65
CA SER A 22 21.42 2.23 -7.95
C SER A 22 20.99 0.86 -8.45
N ARG A 23 21.08 0.70 -9.76
CA ARG A 23 20.89 -0.57 -10.45
C ARG A 23 21.90 -0.71 -11.56
N GLU A 24 22.48 -1.88 -11.65
CA GLU A 24 23.41 -2.26 -12.72
C GLU A 24 22.67 -3.01 -13.83
N ARG A 25 23.04 -2.73 -15.08
CA ARG A 25 22.47 -3.35 -16.29
C ARG A 25 23.60 -3.77 -17.22
N ASP A 26 23.68 -5.06 -17.52
CA ASP A 26 24.65 -5.58 -18.47
C ASP A 26 24.37 -5.03 -19.88
N THR A 27 25.40 -4.43 -20.48
CA THR A 27 25.34 -3.90 -21.86
C THR A 27 26.62 -4.24 -22.62
N PRO A 28 26.90 -5.54 -22.84
CA PRO A 28 28.20 -5.98 -23.33
C PRO A 28 28.66 -5.21 -24.58
N PRO A 29 29.93 -4.77 -24.66
CA PRO A 29 31.05 -5.08 -23.75
C PRO A 29 31.16 -4.17 -22.51
N SER A 30 30.17 -3.33 -22.24
CA SER A 30 30.15 -2.40 -21.10
C SER A 30 29.06 -2.74 -20.09
N THR A 31 29.00 -2.00 -19.00
CA THR A 31 27.92 -2.07 -18.02
C THR A 31 27.32 -0.69 -17.81
N MET A 32 26.00 -0.60 -17.75
CA MET A 32 25.28 0.64 -17.44
C MET A 32 24.88 0.64 -15.97
N VAL A 33 25.27 1.68 -15.24
CA VAL A 33 24.80 1.93 -13.88
C VAL A 33 23.82 3.09 -13.92
N ASP A 34 22.57 2.82 -13.54
CA ASP A 34 21.57 3.84 -13.30
C ASP A 34 21.62 4.18 -11.81
N GLU A 35 21.94 5.42 -11.43
CA GLU A 35 22.00 5.89 -10.04
C GLU A 35 21.01 7.03 -9.83
N LEU A 36 20.09 6.87 -8.88
CA LEU A 36 19.21 7.92 -8.42
C LEU A 36 19.74 8.48 -7.10
N ARG A 37 19.99 9.79 -7.09
CA ARG A 37 20.17 10.60 -5.88
C ARG A 37 18.89 11.35 -5.59
N PHE A 38 18.42 11.36 -4.35
CA PHE A 38 17.22 12.12 -3.99
C PHE A 38 17.24 12.59 -2.54
N ASP A 39 16.61 13.71 -2.28
CA ASP A 39 16.25 14.21 -0.96
C ASP A 39 14.76 14.58 -1.00
N ILE A 40 13.98 14.06 -0.04
CA ILE A 40 12.54 14.30 0.03
C ILE A 40 12.25 15.73 0.50
N CYS A 41 13.10 16.26 1.37
CA CYS A 41 12.89 17.47 2.13
C CYS A 41 13.59 18.68 1.53
N ASP A 42 14.80 18.49 1.01
CA ASP A 42 15.66 19.55 0.49
C ASP A 42 16.11 19.29 -0.95
N THR A 43 16.99 20.15 -1.46
CA THR A 43 17.62 20.10 -2.77
C THR A 43 18.96 19.38 -2.70
N LEU A 44 19.33 18.74 -3.81
CA LEU A 44 20.58 18.00 -3.94
C LEU A 44 21.78 18.95 -4.01
N GLY A 45 22.85 18.58 -3.30
CA GLY A 45 24.14 19.25 -3.41
C GLY A 45 24.90 18.88 -4.69
N THR A 46 25.84 19.75 -5.07
CA THR A 46 26.81 19.50 -6.14
C THR A 46 27.81 18.41 -5.74
N GLN A 47 28.19 17.55 -6.68
CA GLN A 47 29.16 16.48 -6.44
C GLN A 47 30.58 16.94 -6.71
N SER A 48 31.51 16.73 -5.77
CA SER A 48 32.93 16.99 -6.00
C SER A 48 33.50 16.03 -7.04
N GLY A 49 34.28 16.54 -7.99
CA GLY A 49 34.92 15.72 -9.03
C GLY A 49 33.99 15.30 -10.18
N VAL A 50 32.82 15.92 -10.29
CA VAL A 50 31.90 15.77 -11.43
C VAL A 50 31.84 17.10 -12.18
N ASP A 51 32.01 17.05 -13.50
CA ASP A 51 32.00 18.24 -14.36
C ASP A 51 30.65 18.96 -14.31
N GLU A 52 30.64 20.29 -14.51
CA GLU A 52 29.44 21.13 -14.41
C GLU A 52 28.30 20.66 -15.35
N SER A 53 28.65 20.16 -16.55
CA SER A 53 27.68 19.61 -17.50
C SER A 53 27.03 18.30 -17.05
N ASP A 54 27.70 17.59 -16.14
CA ASP A 54 27.27 16.28 -15.62
C ASP A 54 26.65 16.40 -14.21
N GLN A 55 26.56 17.63 -13.68
CA GLN A 55 25.85 17.92 -12.44
C GLN A 55 24.34 17.95 -12.68
N CYS A 56 23.59 17.58 -11.64
CA CYS A 56 22.17 17.84 -11.60
C CYS A 56 21.91 19.36 -11.59
N PRO A 57 20.87 19.85 -12.27
CA PRO A 57 20.55 21.27 -12.28
C PRO A 57 20.23 21.78 -10.88
N SER A 58 20.51 23.05 -10.63
CA SER A 58 20.22 23.69 -9.35
C SER A 58 18.73 23.56 -8.98
N GLY A 59 18.45 23.25 -7.71
CA GLY A 59 17.10 23.04 -7.21
C GLY A 59 16.49 21.67 -7.50
N ALA A 60 17.25 20.74 -8.10
CA ALA A 60 16.85 19.34 -8.21
C ALA A 60 16.72 18.73 -6.82
N ARG A 61 15.60 18.05 -6.57
CA ARG A 61 15.37 17.24 -5.37
C ARG A 61 15.67 15.76 -5.61
N ALA A 62 15.49 15.32 -6.85
CA ALA A 62 15.84 13.98 -7.27
C ALA A 62 16.41 14.01 -8.68
N CYS A 63 17.46 13.22 -8.89
CA CYS A 63 18.25 13.24 -10.11
C CYS A 63 18.76 11.84 -10.41
N LEU A 64 18.43 11.33 -11.59
CA LEU A 64 18.85 10.05 -12.12
C LEU A 64 20.02 10.26 -13.08
N THR A 65 21.18 9.71 -12.77
CA THR A 65 22.34 9.67 -13.66
C THR A 65 22.48 8.28 -14.27
N LYS A 66 22.95 8.23 -15.51
CA LYS A 66 23.28 6.98 -16.19
C LYS A 66 24.76 6.99 -16.52
N VAL A 67 25.49 6.02 -16.00
CA VAL A 67 26.94 5.90 -16.15
C VAL A 67 27.27 4.67 -16.97
N ASN A 68 28.05 4.85 -18.04
CA ASN A 68 28.64 3.76 -18.79
C ASN A 68 30.00 3.41 -18.18
N LYS A 69 30.14 2.15 -17.74
CA LYS A 69 31.37 1.60 -17.20
C LYS A 69 31.95 0.59 -18.17
N LYS A 70 33.24 0.71 -18.48
CA LYS A 70 33.93 -0.21 -19.36
C LYS A 70 35.32 -0.49 -18.82
N ALA A 71 35.73 -1.77 -18.86
CA ALA A 71 37.02 -2.18 -18.33
C ALA A 71 38.17 -1.36 -18.94
N ASN A 72 39.05 -0.85 -18.07
CA ASN A 72 40.21 -0.01 -18.41
C ASN A 72 39.88 1.32 -19.12
N GLN A 73 38.67 1.85 -18.90
CA GLN A 73 38.28 3.18 -19.34
C GLN A 73 37.66 3.94 -18.17
N ASP A 74 37.74 5.26 -18.21
CA ASP A 74 37.07 6.10 -17.21
C ASP A 74 35.55 5.98 -17.35
N ASP A 75 34.87 6.04 -16.20
CA ASP A 75 33.42 6.04 -16.14
C ASP A 75 32.87 7.27 -16.86
N ARG A 76 31.86 7.10 -17.71
CA ARG A 76 31.26 8.19 -18.46
C ARG A 76 29.79 8.38 -18.10
N ILE A 77 29.43 9.57 -17.61
CA ILE A 77 28.03 9.97 -17.46
C ILE A 77 27.47 10.21 -18.86
N VAL A 78 26.41 9.50 -19.21
CA VAL A 78 25.77 9.59 -20.54
C VAL A 78 24.39 10.26 -20.50
N ALA A 79 23.82 10.42 -19.30
CA ALA A 79 22.58 11.16 -19.10
C ALA A 79 22.47 11.66 -17.66
N VAL A 80 21.93 12.87 -17.50
CA VAL A 80 21.54 13.48 -16.23
C VAL A 80 20.07 13.88 -16.34
N ILE A 81 19.21 13.21 -15.58
CA ILE A 81 17.75 13.32 -15.70
C ILE A 81 17.21 13.85 -14.36
N PRO A 82 16.81 15.13 -14.28
CA PRO A 82 16.29 15.71 -13.05
C PRO A 82 14.82 15.31 -12.84
N VAL A 83 14.61 14.13 -12.23
CA VAL A 83 13.29 13.51 -12.07
C VAL A 83 12.36 14.25 -11.11
N ALA A 84 12.90 15.06 -10.20
CA ALA A 84 12.12 16.01 -9.39
C ALA A 84 12.88 17.33 -9.19
N GLN A 85 12.20 18.47 -9.30
CA GLN A 85 12.79 19.81 -9.17
C GLN A 85 11.87 20.75 -8.40
N THR A 86 12.46 21.56 -7.52
CA THR A 86 11.71 22.48 -6.66
C THR A 86 10.91 23.52 -7.45
N SER A 87 11.43 24.02 -8.57
CA SER A 87 10.79 25.05 -9.41
C SER A 87 9.45 24.63 -10.03
N VAL A 88 9.25 23.32 -10.24
CA VAL A 88 8.05 22.74 -10.87
C VAL A 88 7.40 21.68 -9.99
N LEU A 89 7.79 21.62 -8.71
CA LEU A 89 7.35 20.60 -7.78
C LEU A 89 5.85 20.73 -7.54
N LYS A 90 5.12 19.64 -7.78
CA LYS A 90 3.69 19.51 -7.48
C LYS A 90 3.48 18.25 -6.66
N PRO A 91 3.90 18.22 -5.39
CA PRO A 91 3.88 16.99 -4.61
C PRO A 91 2.45 16.45 -4.53
N SER A 92 2.28 15.17 -4.82
CA SER A 92 1.01 14.47 -4.65
C SER A 92 1.19 13.28 -3.72
N TYR A 93 0.14 12.97 -2.99
CA TYR A 93 0.14 11.97 -1.94
C TYR A 93 -1.09 11.09 -2.05
N SER A 94 -0.93 9.81 -1.74
CA SER A 94 -2.05 8.88 -1.65
C SER A 94 -1.73 7.76 -0.67
N SER A 95 -2.71 7.35 0.14
CA SER A 95 -2.55 6.17 1.00
C SER A 95 -2.28 4.91 0.15
N LEU A 96 -1.36 4.04 0.57
CA LEU A 96 -1.22 2.72 -0.06
C LEU A 96 -2.36 1.81 0.40
N SER A 97 -3.21 1.37 -0.54
CA SER A 97 -4.38 0.53 -0.22
C SER A 97 -4.01 -0.88 0.28
N SER A 98 -2.81 -1.37 -0.08
CA SER A 98 -2.34 -2.74 0.21
C SER A 98 -1.43 -2.85 1.43
N SER A 99 -0.84 -1.75 1.89
CA SER A 99 0.12 -1.71 3.00
C SER A 99 -0.08 -0.40 3.77
N ARG A 100 0.01 -0.43 5.11
CA ARG A 100 0.05 0.81 5.90
C ARG A 100 1.21 1.65 5.40
N GLY A 101 0.96 2.82 4.82
CA GLY A 101 2.00 3.59 4.13
C GLY A 101 1.45 4.73 3.27
N LEU A 102 2.35 5.44 2.62
CA LEU A 102 2.10 6.64 1.82
C LEU A 102 2.85 6.55 0.49
N ASN A 103 2.18 6.86 -0.62
CA ASN A 103 2.86 7.07 -1.89
C ASN A 103 3.11 8.56 -2.04
N LEU A 104 4.37 8.95 -2.21
CA LEU A 104 4.78 10.32 -2.43
C LEU A 104 5.26 10.48 -3.87
N ILE A 105 4.60 11.34 -4.64
CA ILE A 105 5.00 11.65 -6.01
C ILE A 105 5.54 13.08 -6.06
N LEU A 106 6.80 13.21 -6.48
CA LEU A 106 7.48 14.48 -6.71
C LEU A 106 7.68 14.68 -8.21
N HIS A 107 7.15 15.78 -8.76
CA HIS A 107 7.25 16.06 -10.19
C HIS A 107 8.54 16.82 -10.53
N GLY A 108 9.09 16.51 -11.70
CA GLY A 108 10.25 17.16 -12.30
C GLY A 108 9.88 17.95 -13.55
N ALA A 109 10.89 18.56 -14.15
CA ALA A 109 10.72 19.28 -15.42
C ALA A 109 10.61 18.30 -16.59
N THR A 110 10.13 18.78 -17.73
CA THR A 110 10.16 18.02 -18.98
C THR A 110 11.60 17.77 -19.40
N TYR A 111 11.97 16.49 -19.50
CA TYR A 111 13.27 16.08 -20.02
C TYR A 111 13.28 16.16 -21.55
N PRO A 112 14.33 16.72 -22.19
CA PRO A 112 14.41 16.91 -23.64
C PRO A 112 14.73 15.60 -24.39
N SER A 113 13.92 14.56 -24.17
CA SER A 113 13.84 13.37 -25.02
C SER A 113 13.09 13.70 -26.32
N SER A 114 13.08 12.79 -27.30
CA SER A 114 12.34 12.95 -28.56
C SER A 114 10.86 13.20 -28.31
N GLY A 115 10.45 14.48 -28.34
CA GLY A 115 9.07 14.92 -28.05
C GLY A 115 8.84 15.53 -26.67
N GLY A 116 9.86 15.54 -25.79
CA GLY A 116 9.76 16.02 -24.41
C GLY A 116 8.97 15.05 -23.53
N THR A 117 9.56 14.62 -22.41
CA THR A 117 8.88 13.70 -21.49
C THR A 117 8.87 14.29 -20.09
N GLU A 118 7.68 14.51 -19.54
CA GLU A 118 7.52 14.91 -18.13
C GLU A 118 8.11 13.84 -17.23
N GLN A 119 8.76 14.29 -16.15
CA GLN A 119 9.43 13.40 -15.21
C GLN A 119 8.73 13.40 -13.86
N SER A 120 8.72 12.26 -13.19
CA SER A 120 8.25 12.13 -11.81
C SER A 120 9.10 11.12 -11.04
N LEU A 121 9.19 11.32 -9.72
CA LEU A 121 9.66 10.35 -8.75
C LEU A 121 8.47 9.89 -7.91
N SER A 122 8.13 8.61 -7.96
CA SER A 122 7.15 7.97 -7.08
C SER A 122 7.89 7.15 -6.02
N ILE A 123 7.69 7.49 -4.75
CA ILE A 123 8.27 6.83 -3.59
C ILE A 123 7.15 6.12 -2.82
N ALA A 124 7.18 4.80 -2.81
CA ALA A 124 6.28 3.98 -2.00
C ALA A 124 6.87 3.83 -0.60
N LEU A 125 6.43 4.69 0.32
CA LEU A 125 6.81 4.65 1.73
C LEU A 125 5.94 3.62 2.46
N THR A 126 6.54 2.52 2.88
CA THR A 126 5.84 1.44 3.60
C THR A 126 6.18 1.50 5.09
N CYS A 127 5.15 1.46 5.95
CA CYS A 127 5.32 1.42 7.41
C CYS A 127 6.03 0.14 7.83
N SER A 128 7.19 0.30 8.47
CA SER A 128 7.98 -0.77 9.07
C SER A 128 8.37 -0.41 10.51
N THR A 129 8.67 -1.40 11.34
CA THR A 129 9.22 -1.16 12.68
C THR A 129 10.70 -0.77 12.63
N GLU A 130 11.37 -1.08 11.53
CA GLU A 130 12.80 -0.81 11.30
C GLU A 130 12.97 0.06 10.06
N THR A 131 14.06 0.84 10.03
CA THR A 131 14.46 1.61 8.86
C THR A 131 15.26 0.71 7.93
N HIS A 132 14.71 0.42 6.76
CA HIS A 132 15.43 -0.26 5.68
C HIS A 132 15.95 0.76 4.66
N ASP A 133 16.97 0.36 3.91
CA ASP A 133 17.48 1.18 2.81
C ASP A 133 16.46 1.27 1.66
N PRO A 134 16.39 2.41 0.95
CA PRO A 134 15.54 2.56 -0.22
C PRO A 134 16.00 1.63 -1.35
N THR A 135 15.07 1.23 -2.21
CA THR A 135 15.33 0.27 -3.28
C THR A 135 14.95 0.84 -4.65
N PHE A 136 15.84 0.64 -5.64
CA PHE A 136 15.57 1.00 -7.03
C PHE A 136 14.59 -0.02 -7.63
N VAL A 137 13.33 0.38 -7.88
CA VAL A 137 12.32 -0.52 -8.47
C VAL A 137 12.37 -0.46 -9.98
N SER A 138 12.10 0.71 -10.58
CA SER A 138 12.04 0.85 -12.04
C SER A 138 12.17 2.30 -12.50
N TYR A 139 12.52 2.47 -13.76
CA TYR A 139 12.42 3.74 -14.49
C TYR A 139 11.95 3.44 -15.91
N ASP A 140 10.81 4.00 -16.30
CA ASP A 140 10.18 3.74 -17.61
C ASP A 140 10.46 4.83 -18.67
N GLY A 141 11.26 5.84 -18.32
CA GLY A 141 11.52 7.00 -19.17
C GLY A 141 10.71 8.24 -18.78
N SER A 142 9.70 8.08 -17.92
CA SER A 142 8.89 9.17 -17.37
C SER A 142 8.83 9.14 -15.85
N GLU A 143 8.60 7.97 -15.26
CA GLU A 143 8.43 7.80 -13.83
C GLU A 143 9.56 6.94 -13.27
N MET A 144 10.23 7.46 -12.24
CA MET A 144 11.18 6.74 -11.40
C MET A 144 10.44 6.20 -10.18
N ARG A 145 10.50 4.89 -9.94
CA ARG A 145 9.84 4.22 -8.81
C ARG A 145 10.87 3.73 -7.79
N VAL A 146 10.66 4.09 -6.54
CA VAL A 146 11.49 3.71 -5.38
C VAL A 146 10.58 3.13 -4.31
N ASP A 147 10.95 1.99 -3.74
CA ASP A 147 10.29 1.44 -2.56
C ASP A 147 11.17 1.68 -1.33
N TRP A 148 10.56 2.18 -0.26
CA TRP A 148 11.29 2.49 0.97
C TRP A 148 10.47 2.15 2.21
N SER A 149 10.99 1.25 3.04
CA SER A 149 10.31 0.76 4.24
C SER A 149 10.88 1.41 5.49
N VAL A 150 10.10 2.25 6.16
CA VAL A 150 10.55 3.09 7.29
C VAL A 150 9.46 3.31 8.35
N PRO A 151 9.82 3.57 9.62
CA PRO A 151 8.85 3.89 10.67
C PRO A 151 8.11 5.20 10.44
N ALA A 152 8.75 6.20 9.82
CA ALA A 152 8.13 7.50 9.50
C ALA A 152 6.95 7.39 8.52
N ALA A 153 6.82 6.27 7.80
CA ALA A 153 5.71 5.98 6.91
C ALA A 153 4.46 5.46 7.66
N CYS A 154 4.55 5.28 8.98
CA CYS A 154 3.40 4.92 9.80
C CYS A 154 2.60 6.18 10.13
N ALA A 155 1.32 6.20 9.74
CA ALA A 155 0.38 7.26 10.06
C ALA A 155 0.37 7.55 11.56
N THR A 156 0.64 8.80 11.96
CA THR A 156 0.39 9.28 13.31
C THR A 156 -1.00 9.91 13.27
N GLN A 157 -1.97 9.31 13.96
CA GLN A 157 -3.25 9.98 14.20
C GLN A 157 -3.00 11.01 15.30
N ASP A 158 -3.10 12.30 14.96
CA ASP A 158 -3.17 13.37 15.93
C ASP A 158 -4.45 13.20 16.75
N ASP A 159 -4.36 12.44 17.84
CA ASP A 159 -5.38 12.40 18.89
C ASP A 159 -4.90 13.36 20.02
N ASP A 160 -4.71 14.63 19.66
CA ASP A 160 -4.35 15.69 20.61
C ASP A 160 -5.59 16.08 21.43
N THR A 161 -5.89 15.29 22.45
CA THR A 161 -6.50 15.80 23.69
C THR A 161 -5.53 15.49 24.83
N PRO A 162 -5.01 16.48 25.58
CA PRO A 162 -4.13 16.19 26.71
C PRO A 162 -4.95 15.47 27.79
N SER A 163 -4.69 14.18 27.97
CA SER A 163 -5.24 13.41 29.08
C SER A 163 -4.21 13.40 30.21
N ASP A 164 -4.47 14.23 31.22
CA ASP A 164 -3.96 13.98 32.56
C ASP A 164 -4.45 12.61 33.06
N ASP A 165 -3.60 11.99 33.88
CA ASP A 165 -3.62 10.64 34.44
C ASP A 165 -4.98 10.01 34.82
N GLU A 166 -5.19 8.77 34.37
CA GLU A 166 -5.58 7.56 35.13
C GLU A 166 -6.51 6.58 34.37
N ALA A 167 -6.00 5.35 34.18
CA ALA A 167 -6.70 4.07 33.96
C ALA A 167 -7.47 3.84 32.62
N PRO A 168 -7.50 2.57 32.12
CA PRO A 168 -7.50 2.27 30.69
C PRO A 168 -8.88 2.44 30.03
N PRO A 169 -8.96 2.93 28.78
CA PRO A 169 -10.24 3.14 28.15
C PRO A 169 -10.84 1.82 27.63
N ALA A 170 -12.13 1.69 27.91
CA ALA A 170 -13.04 0.80 27.22
C ALA A 170 -12.89 0.94 25.70
N LYS A 171 -12.80 -0.19 24.99
CA LYS A 171 -12.79 -0.21 23.53
C LYS A 171 -14.16 0.18 23.00
N THR A 172 -14.32 1.41 22.56
CA THR A 172 -15.35 1.78 21.58
C THR A 172 -14.70 2.00 20.22
N LYS A 173 -14.61 0.92 19.43
CA LYS A 173 -14.32 0.97 18.00
C LYS A 173 -15.61 1.27 17.25
N VAL A 174 -15.66 2.41 16.58
CA VAL A 174 -16.62 2.73 15.51
C VAL A 174 -15.77 3.12 14.31
N GLY A 175 -15.88 2.60 13.09
CA GLY A 175 -16.61 1.48 12.53
C GLY A 175 -16.12 1.36 11.08
N ASN A 176 -15.46 0.25 10.73
CA ASN A 176 -15.21 -0.11 9.33
C ASN A 176 -16.56 -0.59 8.78
N GLY A 177 -17.06 -0.05 7.67
CA GLY A 177 -18.45 -0.23 7.19
C GLY A 177 -18.97 -1.67 7.11
N LEU A 178 -18.09 -2.66 7.00
CA LEU A 178 -18.45 -4.08 7.07
C LEU A 178 -18.87 -4.53 8.50
N GLY A 179 -18.20 -4.02 9.53
CA GLY A 179 -18.47 -4.38 10.94
C GLY A 179 -19.76 -3.78 11.49
N VAL A 180 -20.13 -2.57 11.07
CA VAL A 180 -21.40 -1.93 11.46
C VAL A 180 -22.59 -2.68 10.85
N PHE A 181 -22.46 -3.15 9.60
CA PHE A 181 -23.48 -3.98 8.96
C PHE A 181 -23.72 -5.30 9.74
N PHE A 182 -22.66 -6.03 10.07
CA PHE A 182 -22.78 -7.27 10.85
C PHE A 182 -23.29 -7.01 12.28
N LEU A 183 -22.90 -5.90 12.92
CA LEU A 183 -23.41 -5.50 14.23
C LEU A 183 -24.92 -5.23 14.18
N LEU A 184 -25.38 -4.43 13.20
CA LEU A 184 -26.81 -4.14 13.03
C LEU A 184 -27.62 -5.39 12.71
N LEU A 185 -27.07 -6.31 11.92
CA LEU A 185 -27.68 -7.61 11.64
C LEU A 185 -27.83 -8.45 12.93
N VAL A 186 -26.80 -8.51 13.76
CA VAL A 186 -26.85 -9.21 15.06
C VAL A 186 -27.89 -8.57 15.98
N ILE A 187 -27.93 -7.23 16.05
CA ILE A 187 -28.91 -6.51 16.87
C ILE A 187 -30.34 -6.79 16.37
N ALA A 188 -30.58 -6.80 15.06
CA ALA A 188 -31.87 -7.12 14.49
C ALA A 188 -32.33 -8.55 14.83
N VAL A 189 -31.41 -9.52 14.78
CA VAL A 189 -31.68 -10.91 15.21
C VAL A 189 -32.03 -10.95 16.69
N VAL A 190 -31.25 -10.29 17.56
CA VAL A 190 -31.53 -10.25 19.01
C VAL A 190 -32.91 -9.63 19.29
N LEU A 191 -33.24 -8.51 18.65
CA LEU A 191 -34.55 -7.87 18.80
C LEU A 191 -35.70 -8.77 18.31
N TYR A 192 -35.50 -9.48 17.20
CA TYR A 192 -36.46 -10.45 16.69
C TYR A 192 -36.70 -11.62 17.68
N PHE A 193 -35.65 -12.21 18.23
CA PHE A 193 -35.77 -13.31 19.19
C PHE A 193 -36.36 -12.85 20.52
N THR A 194 -35.92 -11.72 21.06
CA THR A 194 -36.41 -11.19 22.35
C THR A 194 -37.85 -10.70 22.25
N GLY A 195 -38.17 -9.91 21.23
CA GLY A 195 -39.53 -9.42 21.00
C GLY A 195 -40.51 -10.54 20.66
N GLY A 196 -40.11 -11.49 19.80
CA GLY A 196 -40.96 -12.62 19.45
C GLY A 196 -41.12 -13.64 20.59
N ALA A 197 -40.08 -13.87 21.41
CA ALA A 197 -40.21 -14.68 22.61
C ALA A 197 -41.13 -14.03 23.64
N TYR A 198 -41.04 -12.70 23.81
CA TYR A 198 -41.95 -11.96 24.67
C TYR A 198 -43.40 -12.02 24.16
N TYR A 199 -43.62 -11.88 22.85
CA TYR A 199 -44.95 -12.02 22.24
C TYR A 199 -45.51 -13.44 22.41
N ASN A 200 -44.71 -14.47 22.14
CA ASN A 200 -45.13 -15.86 22.30
C ASN A 200 -45.38 -16.24 23.77
N TYR A 201 -44.61 -15.68 24.70
CA TYR A 201 -44.82 -15.85 26.13
C TYR A 201 -46.09 -15.14 26.62
N SER A 202 -46.29 -13.88 26.21
CA SER A 202 -47.40 -13.04 26.69
C SER A 202 -48.75 -13.39 26.06
N THR A 203 -48.77 -13.79 24.79
CA THR A 203 -50.00 -14.04 24.05
C THR A 203 -50.38 -15.52 24.04
N TYR A 204 -49.40 -16.43 23.92
CA TYR A 204 -49.65 -17.87 23.80
C TYR A 204 -49.26 -18.68 25.04
N GLY A 205 -48.64 -18.06 26.05
CA GLY A 205 -48.20 -18.75 27.27
C GLY A 205 -47.17 -19.85 27.02
N ALA A 206 -46.51 -19.82 25.85
CA ALA A 206 -45.54 -20.82 25.44
C ALA A 206 -44.38 -20.90 26.44
N ARG A 207 -43.83 -22.11 26.65
CA ARG A 207 -42.74 -22.36 27.59
C ARG A 207 -41.68 -23.28 26.97
N GLY A 208 -40.42 -23.10 27.37
CA GLY A 208 -39.31 -23.90 26.87
C GLY A 208 -38.97 -23.58 25.42
N ALA A 209 -38.70 -24.62 24.61
CA ALA A 209 -38.22 -24.46 23.23
C ALA A 209 -39.25 -23.86 22.25
N ASP A 210 -40.52 -23.75 22.67
CA ASP A 210 -41.61 -23.15 21.87
C ASP A 210 -41.64 -21.62 21.94
N LEU A 211 -40.78 -21.01 22.77
CA LEU A 211 -40.63 -19.56 22.84
C LEU A 211 -39.92 -18.97 21.61
N ILE A 212 -39.24 -19.80 20.82
CA ILE A 212 -38.45 -19.37 19.67
C ILE A 212 -39.37 -19.02 18.50
N PRO A 213 -39.37 -17.77 18.01
CA PRO A 213 -40.16 -17.38 16.85
C PRO A 213 -39.71 -18.11 15.58
N HIS A 214 -40.64 -18.77 14.88
CA HIS A 214 -40.35 -19.61 13.69
C HIS A 214 -39.30 -20.70 13.95
N ARG A 215 -39.43 -21.42 15.06
CA ARG A 215 -38.53 -22.51 15.48
C ARG A 215 -38.24 -23.55 14.37
N ASP A 216 -39.24 -23.91 13.58
CA ASP A 216 -39.10 -24.93 12.53
C ASP A 216 -38.09 -24.51 11.47
N PHE A 217 -38.13 -23.24 11.06
CA PHE A 217 -37.12 -22.65 10.17
C PHE A 217 -35.71 -22.72 10.77
N TRP A 218 -35.54 -22.30 12.02
CA TRP A 218 -34.22 -22.26 12.67
C TRP A 218 -33.59 -23.64 12.88
N ARG A 219 -34.41 -24.69 12.96
CA ARG A 219 -33.95 -26.07 13.03
C ARG A 219 -33.38 -26.57 11.70
N GLU A 220 -33.81 -26.01 10.58
CA GLU A 220 -33.39 -26.41 9.22
C GLU A 220 -32.18 -25.62 8.71
N VAL A 221 -31.97 -24.39 9.20
CA VAL A 221 -30.82 -23.52 8.88
C VAL A 221 -29.44 -24.22 8.89
N PRO A 222 -29.04 -25.01 9.91
CA PRO A 222 -27.71 -25.62 9.94
C PRO A 222 -27.51 -26.62 8.79
N TYR A 223 -28.55 -27.34 8.39
CA TYR A 223 -28.49 -28.30 7.28
C TYR A 223 -28.38 -27.58 5.93
N MET A 224 -29.15 -26.50 5.74
CA MET A 224 -29.07 -25.68 4.53
C MET A 224 -27.70 -25.00 4.37
N PHE A 225 -27.08 -24.56 5.47
CA PHE A 225 -25.76 -23.94 5.45
C PHE A 225 -24.64 -24.95 5.10
N GLN A 226 -24.74 -26.17 5.61
CA GLN A 226 -23.83 -27.27 5.24
C GLN A 226 -23.92 -27.58 3.75
N ASP A 227 -25.14 -27.59 3.19
CA ASP A 227 -25.37 -27.83 1.77
C ASP A 227 -24.76 -26.71 0.91
N LEU A 228 -24.92 -25.44 1.31
CA LEU A 228 -24.31 -24.28 0.65
C LEU A 228 -22.78 -24.35 0.64
N ILE A 229 -22.16 -24.74 1.76
CA ILE A 229 -20.71 -24.92 1.88
C ILE A 229 -20.24 -26.09 1.01
N SER A 230 -20.99 -27.20 0.97
CA SER A 230 -20.64 -28.36 0.15
C SER A 230 -20.66 -28.03 -1.34
N HIS A 231 -21.59 -27.18 -1.78
CA HIS A 231 -21.68 -26.67 -3.15
C HIS A 231 -20.58 -25.66 -3.47
N LEU A 232 -20.23 -24.78 -2.53
CA LEU A 232 -19.11 -23.84 -2.70
C LEU A 232 -17.77 -24.57 -2.77
N CYS A 233 -17.53 -25.55 -1.88
CA CYS A 233 -16.30 -26.36 -1.87
C CYS A 233 -16.19 -27.29 -3.09
N SER A 234 -17.30 -27.74 -3.69
CA SER A 234 -17.28 -28.52 -4.94
C SER A 234 -17.09 -27.64 -6.18
N SER A 235 -17.53 -26.37 -6.13
CA SER A 235 -17.26 -25.39 -7.20
C SER A 235 -15.81 -24.88 -7.20
N ALA A 236 -15.16 -24.82 -6.03
CA ALA A 236 -13.77 -24.36 -5.87
C ALA A 236 -12.70 -25.44 -6.11
N ARG A 237 -13.09 -26.72 -6.24
CA ARG A 237 -12.17 -27.80 -6.67
C ARG A 237 -12.22 -27.96 -8.19
N PRO A 238 -11.11 -27.77 -8.93
CA PRO A 238 -11.08 -28.09 -10.35
C PRO A 238 -11.35 -29.59 -10.51
N ARG A 239 -12.20 -29.95 -11.48
CA ARG A 239 -12.34 -31.34 -11.95
C ARG A 239 -10.96 -31.85 -12.36
N HIS A 240 -10.30 -32.65 -11.51
CA HIS A 240 -9.29 -33.57 -12.00
C HIS A 240 -9.99 -34.60 -12.87
N SER A 241 -9.69 -34.59 -14.17
CA SER A 241 -10.01 -35.69 -15.08
C SER A 241 -9.27 -36.94 -14.60
N SER A 242 -9.92 -37.75 -13.77
CA SER A 242 -9.47 -39.11 -13.54
C SER A 242 -9.85 -39.94 -14.77
N SER A 243 -8.84 -40.16 -15.61
CA SER A 243 -8.80 -41.19 -16.65
C SER A 243 -9.39 -42.50 -16.10
N ARG A 244 -10.60 -42.84 -16.56
CA ARG A 244 -11.25 -44.11 -16.27
C ARG A 244 -11.16 -44.97 -17.51
N GLY A 245 -10.06 -45.73 -17.59
CA GLY A 245 -9.91 -46.83 -18.54
C GLY A 245 -11.02 -47.86 -18.31
N GLY A 246 -11.78 -48.14 -19.37
CA GLY A 246 -12.76 -49.21 -19.44
C GLY A 246 -12.34 -50.19 -20.53
N TYR A 247 -12.13 -51.44 -20.13
CA TYR A 247 -11.80 -52.60 -20.95
C TYR A 247 -12.99 -52.99 -21.83
N ILE A 248 -12.68 -53.39 -23.07
CA ILE A 248 -13.55 -54.21 -23.92
C ILE A 248 -13.29 -55.66 -23.52
N ALA A 249 -14.34 -56.38 -23.14
CA ALA A 249 -14.36 -57.83 -23.18
C ALA A 249 -15.57 -58.28 -24.01
N VAL A 250 -15.31 -59.33 -24.77
CA VAL A 250 -16.09 -59.98 -25.84
C VAL A 250 -17.39 -60.59 -25.34
#